data_AF-A0A0D2JL02-F1
#
_entry.id   AF-A0A0D2JL02-F1
#
_cell.length_a   1.000
_cell.length_b   1.000
_cell.length_c   1.000
_cell.angle_alpha   90.00
_cell.angle_beta   90.00
_cell.angle_gamma   90.00
#
_symmetry.space_group_name_H-M   'P 1'
#
loop_
_entity.id
_entity.type
_entity.pdbx_description
1 polymer ?
#
loop_
_entity_poly.entity_id
_entity_poly.type
_entity_poly.pdbx_seq_one_letter_code
_entity_poly.pdbx_strand_id
1 'polypeptide(L)'
;MALVLRQIQRRSSNEQDRETSSPSATQPQNLSNYPPSNIFPGLVTSDDCSNALGQMGFITHRRTKEVDWHGQLQTCQAILALMVMGTWGTRDVVREILALQSVLAILVREDGLSNLDDDVPPPQHCVHAGDPDRTSWVTWACAESRKRTKLLTYCFFNLQAVAYNITPLITTAEISSVIRKYRGLLSGQLCGSLPTQKRSLKFKSIRVSSRNYILISALLQRIFSLRLSTTGTIPGTNLLDFRPDEIDILSHALQLWQALRKEAPGSSLDPQSPSGPVAFNSSALLRLAWIRFHSDLGPCRSLWSRDPLLIAASFRSCPPLQRSPRLSHAILQAAHALSIPVRLGINFVARTQTFSWSIQHSLCNLKCAILLDRWLGEIVLTLPQHPLTTEEINIINLLRGVIRESDLYVPEIITDSTAIECQQRSIRYLRVAVIPLWAMIYDGIHVFDVVSTIGSSLKVHAQRLEEKQALASE
;
A
#
# COMPACT_ATOMS: atom_id res chain seq x y z
N MET A 1 -0.86 3.75 35.92
CA MET A 1 -1.90 2.82 36.44
C MET A 1 -3.27 3.47 36.60
N ALA A 2 -3.40 4.72 37.06
CA ALA A 2 -4.71 5.38 37.25
C ALA A 2 -5.57 5.53 35.97
N LEU A 3 -4.94 5.64 34.80
CA LEU A 3 -5.63 5.76 33.50
C LEU A 3 -6.26 4.44 33.03
N VAL A 4 -5.58 3.32 33.28
CA VAL A 4 -6.09 1.98 32.95
C VAL A 4 -7.29 1.64 33.82
N LEU A 5 -7.26 2.00 35.10
CA LEU A 5 -8.39 1.82 36.01
C LEU A 5 -9.61 2.65 35.59
N ARG A 6 -9.42 3.92 35.16
CA ARG A 6 -10.52 4.74 34.62
C ARG A 6 -11.11 4.19 33.32
N GLN A 7 -10.31 3.54 32.47
CA GLN A 7 -10.79 2.88 31.25
C GLN A 7 -11.56 1.59 31.55
N ILE A 8 -11.14 0.83 32.57
CA ILE A 8 -11.84 -0.38 33.03
C ILE A 8 -13.18 -0.03 33.68
N GLN A 9 -13.22 1.02 34.50
CA GLN A 9 -14.43 1.44 35.22
C GLN A 9 -15.52 1.97 34.28
N ARG A 10 -15.14 2.56 33.14
CA ARG A 10 -16.09 2.95 32.07
C ARG A 10 -16.58 1.76 31.24
N ARG A 11 -15.82 0.66 31.18
CA ARG A 11 -16.25 -0.58 30.50
C ARG A 11 -17.27 -1.34 31.33
N SER A 12 -17.09 -1.44 32.65
CA SER A 12 -18.04 -2.14 33.52
C SER A 12 -19.42 -1.48 33.55
N SER A 13 -19.49 -0.15 33.50
CA SER A 13 -20.77 0.58 33.44
C SER A 13 -21.54 0.35 32.13
N ASN A 14 -20.86 -0.01 31.03
CA ASN A 14 -21.50 -0.28 29.74
C ASN A 14 -21.85 -1.77 29.53
N GLU A 15 -21.28 -2.68 30.33
CA GLU A 15 -21.59 -4.11 30.27
C GLU A 15 -22.84 -4.47 31.07
N GLN A 16 -23.14 -3.72 32.13
CA GLN A 16 -24.32 -3.94 32.98
C GLN A 16 -25.66 -3.71 32.25
N ASP A 17 -25.65 -2.90 31.19
CA ASP A 17 -26.81 -2.66 30.31
C ASP A 17 -27.02 -3.76 29.24
N ARG A 18 -26.10 -4.73 29.11
CA ARG A 18 -26.13 -5.76 28.07
C ARG A 18 -26.39 -7.19 28.55
N GLU A 19 -26.39 -7.45 29.85
CA GLU A 19 -26.47 -8.82 30.41
C GLU A 19 -27.89 -9.41 30.53
N THR A 20 -28.95 -8.74 30.08
CA THR A 20 -30.32 -9.30 30.17
C THR A 20 -30.73 -10.25 29.04
N SER A 21 -29.82 -10.66 28.14
CA SER A 21 -30.18 -11.68 27.14
C SER A 21 -29.01 -12.48 26.57
N SER A 22 -28.74 -13.66 27.15
CA SER A 22 -28.27 -14.84 26.40
C SER A 22 -28.34 -16.11 27.25
N PRO A 23 -28.69 -17.29 26.68
CA PRO A 23 -28.50 -18.57 27.35
C PRO A 23 -27.24 -19.31 26.87
N SER A 24 -26.51 -19.79 27.88
CA SER A 24 -25.77 -21.07 27.99
C SER A 24 -24.60 -21.43 27.06
N ALA A 25 -23.47 -21.65 27.75
CA ALA A 25 -22.18 -22.13 27.30
C ALA A 25 -22.10 -23.65 27.13
N THR A 26 -21.04 -24.11 26.42
CA THR A 26 -20.52 -25.48 26.55
C THR A 26 -18.98 -25.43 26.65
N GLN A 27 -18.45 -26.19 27.61
CA GLN A 27 -17.07 -26.23 28.12
C GLN A 27 -16.05 -26.87 27.16
N PRO A 28 -14.73 -26.70 27.43
CA PRO A 28 -13.63 -27.13 26.56
C PRO A 28 -13.13 -28.56 26.87
N GLN A 29 -12.69 -29.30 25.84
CA GLN A 29 -12.00 -30.59 26.00
C GLN A 29 -10.51 -30.53 25.59
N ASN A 30 -9.68 -30.80 26.60
CA ASN A 30 -8.43 -31.57 26.63
C ASN A 30 -7.27 -31.29 25.65
N LEU A 31 -6.20 -30.72 26.24
CA LEU A 31 -4.81 -30.86 25.79
C LEU A 31 -4.23 -32.21 26.23
N SER A 32 -3.92 -33.10 25.30
CA SER A 32 -2.71 -33.93 25.34
C SER A 32 -2.57 -34.70 24.02
N ASN A 33 -1.53 -34.41 23.25
CA ASN A 33 -0.75 -35.35 22.41
C ASN A 33 0.10 -34.55 21.41
N TYR A 34 1.35 -34.28 21.76
CA TYR A 34 2.42 -33.93 20.82
C TYR A 34 3.57 -34.92 21.02
N PRO A 35 4.08 -35.59 19.97
CA PRO A 35 5.43 -36.14 19.97
C PRO A 35 6.45 -35.11 19.46
N PRO A 36 7.75 -35.32 19.70
CA PRO A 36 8.75 -34.27 19.74
C PRO A 36 9.30 -33.88 18.37
N SER A 37 9.76 -32.62 18.33
CA SER A 37 10.59 -31.98 17.32
C SER A 37 11.77 -32.83 16.82
N ASN A 38 11.82 -33.04 15.50
CA ASN A 38 13.05 -33.29 14.74
C ASN A 38 12.77 -33.05 13.24
N ILE A 39 13.04 -31.84 12.73
CA ILE A 39 13.18 -31.60 11.28
C ILE A 39 14.34 -30.62 11.06
N PHE A 40 15.55 -31.18 11.03
CA PHE A 40 16.58 -30.77 10.09
C PHE A 40 17.04 -32.06 9.41
N PRO A 41 16.82 -32.19 8.09
CA PRO A 41 17.80 -32.90 7.28
C PRO A 41 18.16 -32.13 6.02
N GLY A 42 19.48 -31.98 5.81
CA GLY A 42 20.07 -31.93 4.47
C GLY A 42 20.40 -30.54 3.93
N LEU A 43 21.55 -30.00 4.34
CA LEU A 43 22.32 -29.06 3.53
C LEU A 43 22.78 -29.83 2.28
N VAL A 44 22.17 -29.60 1.12
CA VAL A 44 22.65 -30.18 -0.15
C VAL A 44 23.76 -29.27 -0.67
N THR A 45 24.99 -29.76 -0.63
CA THR A 45 26.16 -29.15 -1.25
C THR A 45 26.08 -29.26 -2.78
N SER A 46 26.63 -28.26 -3.45
CA SER A 46 26.42 -27.89 -4.86
C SER A 46 27.22 -28.71 -5.90
N ASP A 47 27.44 -30.02 -5.72
CA ASP A 47 28.43 -30.74 -6.56
C ASP A 47 27.93 -31.93 -7.41
N ASP A 48 26.65 -32.30 -7.36
CA ASP A 48 26.19 -33.55 -8.02
C ASP A 48 25.54 -33.40 -9.42
N CYS A 49 25.56 -32.22 -10.05
CA CYS A 49 24.98 -32.04 -11.39
C CYS A 49 25.99 -32.07 -12.56
N SER A 50 27.28 -32.26 -12.33
CA SER A 50 28.30 -32.06 -13.38
C SER A 50 28.90 -33.32 -14.01
N ASN A 51 28.58 -34.53 -13.55
CA ASN A 51 29.28 -35.75 -14.00
C ASN A 51 28.35 -36.81 -14.59
N ALA A 52 27.82 -36.54 -15.79
CA ALA A 52 27.34 -37.61 -16.68
C ALA A 52 27.26 -37.09 -18.12
N LEU A 53 28.41 -37.00 -18.81
CA LEU A 53 28.58 -37.08 -20.27
C LEU A 53 30.03 -36.74 -20.64
N GLY A 54 30.93 -37.70 -20.41
CA GLY A 54 32.31 -37.64 -20.90
C GLY A 54 32.56 -38.80 -21.84
N GLN A 55 32.42 -38.58 -23.16
CA GLN A 55 33.09 -39.39 -24.19
C GLN A 55 33.12 -38.65 -25.54
N MET A 56 34.33 -38.20 -25.88
CA MET A 56 35.00 -38.04 -27.19
C MET A 56 34.23 -37.46 -28.40
N GLY A 57 34.75 -36.34 -28.93
CA GLY A 57 34.49 -35.90 -30.31
C GLY A 57 34.89 -34.44 -30.58
N PHE A 58 36.07 -34.22 -31.15
CA PHE A 58 36.47 -32.93 -31.73
C PHE A 58 35.64 -32.63 -32.98
N ILE A 59 34.63 -31.76 -32.87
CA ILE A 59 34.01 -31.07 -34.01
C ILE A 59 33.70 -29.63 -33.58
N THR A 60 34.19 -28.67 -34.35
CA THR A 60 33.97 -27.23 -34.21
C THR A 60 32.48 -26.89 -34.27
N HIS A 61 31.81 -26.72 -33.12
CA HIS A 61 30.44 -26.23 -33.08
C HIS A 61 30.41 -24.82 -32.47
N ARG A 62 30.01 -23.87 -33.32
CA ARG A 62 29.60 -22.51 -33.00
C ARG A 62 28.81 -22.51 -31.68
N ARG A 63 29.38 -21.93 -30.62
CA ARG A 63 28.77 -21.77 -29.28
C ARG A 63 27.50 -20.92 -29.43
N THR A 64 26.35 -21.55 -29.71
CA THR A 64 25.07 -20.98 -29.33
C THR A 64 25.15 -20.80 -27.82
N LYS A 65 25.15 -19.55 -27.34
CA LYS A 65 25.06 -19.27 -25.91
C LYS A 65 23.78 -19.91 -25.40
N GLU A 66 23.87 -21.11 -24.83
CA GLU A 66 22.87 -21.53 -23.86
C GLU A 66 22.94 -20.50 -22.74
N VAL A 67 21.94 -19.63 -22.70
CA VAL A 67 21.80 -18.65 -21.62
C VAL A 67 21.60 -19.47 -20.35
N ASP A 68 22.51 -19.34 -19.39
CA ASP A 68 22.34 -19.93 -18.07
C ASP A 68 21.19 -19.20 -17.35
N TRP A 69 19.97 -19.67 -17.60
CA TRP A 69 18.74 -19.10 -17.08
C TRP A 69 18.69 -19.14 -15.55
N HIS A 70 19.41 -20.08 -14.91
CA HIS A 70 19.47 -20.17 -13.46
C HIS A 70 20.34 -19.04 -12.89
N GLY A 71 21.52 -18.80 -13.46
CA GLY A 71 22.40 -17.69 -13.07
C GLY A 71 21.76 -16.31 -13.29
N GLN A 72 21.07 -16.11 -14.42
CA GLN A 72 20.39 -14.83 -14.70
C GLN A 72 19.21 -14.58 -13.74
N LEU A 73 18.42 -15.61 -13.42
CA LEU A 73 17.31 -15.47 -12.48
C LEU A 73 17.82 -15.15 -11.06
N GLN A 74 18.86 -15.84 -10.59
CA GLN A 74 19.49 -15.55 -9.29
C GLN A 74 20.05 -14.13 -9.25
N THR A 75 20.65 -13.66 -10.34
CA THR A 75 21.14 -12.28 -10.46
C THR A 75 19.98 -11.28 -10.36
N CYS A 76 18.87 -11.51 -11.07
CA CYS A 76 17.66 -10.68 -10.94
C CYS A 76 17.15 -10.64 -9.50
N GLN A 77 17.08 -11.80 -8.83
CA GLN A 77 16.60 -11.91 -7.46
C GLN A 77 17.53 -11.20 -6.46
N ALA A 78 18.84 -11.35 -6.62
CA ALA A 78 19.83 -10.68 -5.79
C ALA A 78 19.74 -9.15 -5.94
N ILE A 79 19.69 -8.65 -7.18
CA ILE A 79 19.51 -7.22 -7.44
C ILE A 79 18.18 -6.73 -6.86
N LEU A 80 17.08 -7.45 -7.10
CA LEU A 80 15.77 -7.08 -6.54
C LEU A 80 15.80 -7.02 -5.00
N ALA A 81 16.42 -7.99 -4.33
CA ALA A 81 16.55 -8.00 -2.88
C ALA A 81 17.37 -6.82 -2.36
N LEU A 82 18.53 -6.55 -2.99
CA LEU A 82 19.36 -5.38 -2.69
C LEU A 82 18.57 -4.09 -2.86
N MET A 83 17.80 -3.98 -3.95
CA MET A 83 16.97 -2.82 -4.21
C MET A 83 15.87 -2.64 -3.18
N VAL A 84 15.15 -3.71 -2.81
CA VAL A 84 14.10 -3.69 -1.80
C VAL A 84 14.64 -3.22 -0.45
N MET A 85 15.83 -3.68 -0.05
CA MET A 85 16.44 -3.29 1.22
C MET A 85 16.99 -1.87 1.18
N GLY A 86 17.74 -1.51 0.13
CA GLY A 86 18.44 -0.23 0.07
C GLY A 86 17.56 0.96 -0.30
N THR A 87 16.45 0.76 -1.02
CA THR A 87 15.52 1.85 -1.40
C THR A 87 14.92 2.58 -0.19
N TRP A 88 14.87 1.93 0.97
CA TRP A 88 14.25 2.49 2.18
C TRP A 88 15.26 2.89 3.25
N GLY A 89 16.56 2.72 2.98
CA GLY A 89 17.66 3.10 3.86
C GLY A 89 18.09 4.56 3.69
N THR A 90 19.36 4.80 3.99
CA THR A 90 19.99 6.12 4.00
C THR A 90 20.06 6.78 2.61
N ARG A 91 20.27 8.10 2.60
CA ARG A 91 20.23 8.92 1.37
C ARG A 91 21.21 8.43 0.28
N ASP A 92 22.43 8.08 0.65
CA ASP A 92 23.48 7.72 -0.31
C ASP A 92 23.19 6.37 -0.95
N VAL A 93 22.73 5.40 -0.15
CA VAL A 93 22.31 4.07 -0.63
C VAL A 93 21.17 4.19 -1.63
N VAL A 94 20.18 5.07 -1.38
CA VAL A 94 19.04 5.25 -2.30
C VAL A 94 19.50 5.66 -3.70
N ARG A 95 20.52 6.52 -3.83
CA ARG A 95 21.04 6.95 -5.15
C ARG A 95 21.57 5.78 -5.97
N GLU A 96 22.43 4.98 -5.35
CA GLU A 96 23.07 3.83 -5.98
C GLU A 96 22.03 2.77 -6.35
N ILE A 97 21.09 2.52 -5.45
CA ILE A 97 20.00 1.56 -5.67
C ILE A 97 19.06 1.99 -6.79
N LEU A 98 18.78 3.29 -6.93
CA LEU A 98 17.99 3.79 -8.05
C LEU A 98 18.73 3.61 -9.39
N ALA A 99 20.06 3.64 -9.42
CA ALA A 99 20.82 3.32 -10.63
C ALA A 99 20.66 1.85 -11.06
N LEU A 100 20.50 0.92 -10.11
CA LEU A 100 20.27 -0.50 -10.41
C LEU A 100 18.90 -0.79 -11.05
N GLN A 101 17.98 0.17 -11.07
CA GLN A 101 16.67 0.00 -11.71
C GLN A 101 16.78 -0.36 -13.18
N SER A 102 17.66 0.31 -13.93
CA SER A 102 17.85 0.07 -15.36
C SER A 102 18.42 -1.32 -15.61
N VAL A 103 19.41 -1.73 -14.81
CA VAL A 103 20.05 -3.06 -14.88
C VAL A 103 19.01 -4.15 -14.67
N LEU A 104 18.24 -4.08 -13.58
CA LEU A 104 17.19 -5.08 -13.31
C LEU A 104 16.12 -5.10 -14.41
N ALA A 105 15.72 -3.93 -14.92
CA ALA A 105 14.75 -3.84 -15.99
C ALA A 105 15.24 -4.48 -17.30
N ILE A 106 16.53 -4.33 -17.64
CA ILE A 106 17.14 -4.98 -18.81
C ILE A 106 17.15 -6.49 -18.62
N LEU A 107 17.66 -6.98 -17.49
CA LEU A 107 17.76 -8.43 -17.23
C LEU A 107 16.38 -9.11 -17.27
N VAL A 108 15.37 -8.48 -16.69
CA VAL A 108 13.99 -8.98 -16.69
C VAL A 108 13.37 -8.98 -18.09
N ARG A 109 13.74 -8.03 -18.96
CA ARG A 109 13.28 -7.96 -20.36
C ARG A 109 13.97 -8.97 -21.26
N GLU A 110 15.28 -9.17 -21.11
CA GLU A 110 16.04 -10.22 -21.81
C GLU A 110 15.46 -11.60 -21.48
N ASP A 111 15.01 -11.77 -20.24
CA ASP A 111 14.33 -12.96 -19.76
C ASP A 111 12.87 -13.10 -20.27
N GLY A 112 12.31 -12.05 -20.90
CA GLY A 112 11.01 -12.03 -21.58
C GLY A 112 9.80 -11.78 -20.67
N LEU A 113 9.05 -10.70 -20.89
CA LEU A 113 7.88 -10.32 -20.07
C LEU A 113 6.52 -10.79 -20.63
N SER A 114 6.46 -11.16 -21.91
CA SER A 114 5.21 -11.44 -22.62
C SER A 114 4.61 -12.84 -22.36
N ASN A 115 5.41 -13.78 -21.87
CA ASN A 115 5.06 -15.22 -21.79
C ASN A 115 4.77 -15.70 -20.36
N LEU A 116 4.37 -14.80 -19.46
CA LEU A 116 4.06 -15.12 -18.05
C LEU A 116 2.85 -16.03 -17.83
N ASP A 117 2.07 -16.31 -18.88
CA ASP A 117 0.90 -17.20 -18.88
C ASP A 117 1.22 -18.63 -19.36
N ASP A 118 2.47 -18.92 -19.75
CA ASP A 118 2.91 -20.30 -20.09
C ASP A 118 2.93 -21.13 -18.79
N ASP A 119 1.75 -21.54 -18.36
CA ASP A 119 1.50 -22.24 -17.13
C ASP A 119 2.05 -23.67 -17.26
N VAL A 120 3.27 -23.91 -16.76
CA VAL A 120 3.69 -25.25 -16.37
C VAL A 120 2.70 -25.69 -15.28
N PRO A 121 1.95 -26.79 -15.44
CA PRO A 121 0.98 -27.21 -14.42
C PRO A 121 1.72 -27.64 -13.15
N PRO A 122 1.20 -27.34 -11.95
CA PRO A 122 1.77 -27.86 -10.72
C PRO A 122 1.69 -29.40 -10.72
N PRO A 123 2.70 -30.10 -10.19
CA PRO A 123 2.69 -31.55 -10.08
C PRO A 123 1.50 -31.99 -9.22
N GLN A 124 0.81 -33.05 -9.66
CA GLN A 124 -0.47 -33.44 -9.09
C GLN A 124 -0.34 -34.37 -7.87
N HIS A 125 0.82 -35.01 -7.64
CA HIS A 125 1.05 -36.01 -6.58
C HIS A 125 2.33 -35.71 -5.75
N CYS A 126 2.35 -36.14 -4.48
CA CYS A 126 3.46 -35.97 -3.56
C CYS A 126 4.60 -36.96 -3.90
N VAL A 127 5.82 -36.46 -4.03
CA VAL A 127 6.97 -37.17 -4.65
C VAL A 127 7.70 -38.10 -3.65
N HIS A 128 7.93 -39.36 -4.04
CA HIS A 128 8.97 -40.23 -3.45
C HIS A 128 10.31 -40.07 -4.19
N ALA A 129 11.44 -40.27 -3.51
CA ALA A 129 12.78 -40.13 -4.09
C ALA A 129 13.02 -41.19 -5.20
N GLY A 130 13.00 -40.75 -6.46
CA GLY A 130 13.23 -41.61 -7.65
C GLY A 130 12.20 -41.43 -8.77
N ASP A 131 11.13 -40.66 -8.56
CA ASP A 131 10.00 -40.55 -9.48
C ASP A 131 10.23 -39.48 -10.59
N PRO A 132 9.89 -39.72 -11.88
CA PRO A 132 9.82 -38.71 -12.95
C PRO A 132 9.05 -37.42 -12.58
N ASP A 133 8.15 -37.48 -11.59
CA ASP A 133 7.42 -36.31 -11.06
C ASP A 133 8.31 -35.30 -10.31
N ARG A 134 9.52 -35.68 -9.84
CA ARG A 134 10.46 -34.73 -9.21
C ARG A 134 10.99 -33.70 -10.21
N THR A 135 11.29 -34.13 -11.43
CA THR A 135 11.74 -33.25 -12.53
C THR A 135 10.64 -32.27 -12.94
N SER A 136 9.37 -32.73 -12.89
CA SER A 136 8.19 -31.89 -13.10
C SER A 136 8.05 -30.80 -12.04
N TRP A 137 8.23 -31.13 -10.76
CA TRP A 137 8.21 -30.13 -9.67
C TRP A 137 9.31 -29.09 -9.80
N VAL A 138 10.55 -29.50 -10.08
CA VAL A 138 11.68 -28.56 -10.21
C VAL A 138 11.43 -27.61 -11.38
N THR A 139 10.98 -28.13 -12.51
CA THR A 139 10.65 -27.31 -13.69
C THR A 139 9.53 -26.31 -13.40
N TRP A 140 8.48 -26.77 -12.71
CA TRP A 140 7.40 -25.91 -12.25
C TRP A 140 7.88 -24.82 -11.28
N ALA A 141 8.69 -25.20 -10.29
CA ALA A 141 9.22 -24.28 -9.28
C ALA A 141 10.10 -23.21 -9.91
N CYS A 142 10.93 -23.57 -10.90
CA CYS A 142 11.73 -22.62 -11.67
C CYS A 142 10.84 -21.66 -12.48
N ALA A 143 9.84 -22.17 -13.19
CA ALA A 143 8.90 -21.35 -13.97
C ALA A 143 8.12 -20.37 -13.08
N GLU A 144 7.59 -20.84 -11.95
CA GLU A 144 6.85 -20.02 -10.98
C GLU A 144 7.76 -18.98 -10.30
N SER A 145 9.01 -19.34 -9.99
CA SER A 145 10.00 -18.41 -9.42
C SER A 145 10.36 -17.29 -10.39
N ARG A 146 10.55 -17.63 -11.68
CA ARG A 146 10.78 -16.67 -12.77
C ARG A 146 9.60 -15.70 -12.91
N LYS A 147 8.37 -16.24 -12.96
CA LYS A 147 7.12 -15.47 -13.03
C LYS A 147 6.97 -14.52 -11.85
N ARG A 148 7.17 -14.99 -10.61
CA ARG A 148 7.07 -14.17 -9.39
C ARG A 148 8.12 -13.08 -9.34
N THR A 149 9.36 -13.37 -9.73
CA THR A 149 10.45 -12.38 -9.75
C THR A 149 10.10 -11.21 -10.67
N LYS A 150 9.56 -11.49 -11.86
CA LYS A 150 9.10 -10.46 -12.82
C LYS A 150 7.95 -9.62 -12.27
N LEU A 151 6.94 -10.28 -11.70
CA LEU A 151 5.76 -9.60 -11.13
C LEU A 151 6.13 -8.76 -9.89
N LEU A 152 7.02 -9.26 -9.03
CA LEU A 152 7.54 -8.51 -7.89
C LEU A 152 8.35 -7.30 -8.34
N THR A 153 9.20 -7.45 -9.36
CA THR A 153 9.95 -6.33 -9.96
C THR A 153 8.99 -5.25 -10.47
N TYR A 154 7.97 -5.63 -11.23
CA TYR A 154 6.93 -4.71 -11.69
C TYR A 154 6.23 -3.98 -10.54
N CYS A 155 5.79 -4.71 -9.53
CA CYS A 155 5.13 -4.16 -8.35
C CYS A 155 6.04 -3.22 -7.55
N PHE A 156 7.33 -3.55 -7.46
CA PHE A 156 8.32 -2.76 -6.75
C PHE A 156 8.66 -1.46 -7.48
N PHE A 157 8.81 -1.49 -8.80
CA PHE A 157 9.00 -0.27 -9.59
C PHE A 157 7.80 0.68 -9.48
N ASN A 158 6.58 0.15 -9.44
CA ASN A 158 5.38 0.95 -9.17
C ASN A 158 5.39 1.54 -7.76
N LEU A 159 5.87 0.80 -6.75
CA LEU A 159 6.01 1.31 -5.38
C LEU A 159 7.09 2.41 -5.28
N GLN A 160 8.19 2.27 -6.01
CA GLN A 160 9.21 3.32 -6.10
C GLN A 160 8.68 4.56 -6.82
N ALA A 161 7.86 4.40 -7.86
CA ALA A 161 7.16 5.51 -8.50
C ALA A 161 6.20 6.22 -7.52
N VAL A 162 5.51 5.46 -6.67
CA VAL A 162 4.69 6.03 -5.60
C VAL A 162 5.54 6.84 -4.61
N ALA A 163 6.72 6.34 -4.20
CA ALA A 163 7.54 6.96 -3.16
C ALA A 163 8.36 8.16 -3.67
N TYR A 164 9.00 8.02 -4.83
CA TYR A 164 9.97 8.98 -5.38
C TYR A 164 9.43 9.74 -6.59
N ASN A 165 8.25 9.38 -7.08
CA ASN A 165 7.63 9.99 -8.26
C ASN A 165 8.58 9.99 -9.46
N ILE A 166 9.10 8.79 -9.71
CA ILE A 166 9.89 8.40 -10.87
C ILE A 166 9.02 7.50 -11.76
N THR A 167 9.21 7.54 -13.07
CA THR A 167 8.45 6.67 -13.98
C THR A 167 8.82 5.20 -13.73
N PRO A 168 7.85 4.29 -13.49
CA PRO A 168 8.16 2.88 -13.37
C PRO A 168 8.78 2.35 -14.67
N LEU A 169 9.91 1.66 -14.59
CA LEU A 169 10.63 1.21 -15.78
C LEU A 169 9.92 0.07 -16.52
N ILE A 170 9.07 -0.73 -15.86
CA ILE A 170 8.26 -1.77 -16.49
C ILE A 170 6.81 -1.29 -16.56
N THR A 171 6.26 -1.28 -17.77
CA THR A 171 4.89 -0.84 -18.03
C THR A 171 3.87 -1.96 -17.86
N THR A 172 2.63 -1.60 -17.56
CA THR A 172 1.48 -2.52 -17.52
C THR A 172 1.33 -3.27 -18.86
N ALA A 173 1.69 -2.64 -19.98
CA ALA A 173 1.62 -3.25 -21.30
C ALA A 173 2.63 -4.40 -21.49
N GLU A 174 3.81 -4.30 -20.87
CA GLU A 174 4.85 -5.34 -20.96
C GLU A 174 4.45 -6.63 -20.22
N ILE A 175 3.69 -6.52 -19.13
CA ILE A 175 3.15 -7.68 -18.39
C ILE A 175 1.71 -8.03 -18.81
N SER A 176 1.33 -7.62 -20.03
CA SER A 176 -0.06 -7.67 -20.47
C SER A 176 -0.66 -9.06 -20.51
N SER A 177 0.11 -10.16 -20.60
CA SER A 177 -0.45 -11.52 -20.58
C SER A 177 -1.23 -11.79 -19.29
N VAL A 178 -0.59 -11.59 -18.14
CA VAL A 178 -1.19 -11.75 -16.79
C VAL A 178 -2.40 -10.83 -16.60
N ILE A 179 -2.34 -9.63 -17.16
CA ILE A 179 -3.36 -8.60 -17.01
C ILE A 179 -4.45 -8.69 -18.09
N ARG A 180 -4.24 -9.42 -19.21
CA ARG A 180 -5.16 -9.53 -20.34
C ARG A 180 -6.52 -10.02 -19.91
N LYS A 181 -6.52 -10.98 -18.98
CA LYS A 181 -7.71 -11.57 -18.35
C LYS A 181 -8.51 -10.53 -17.53
N TYR A 182 -7.89 -9.40 -17.19
CA TYR A 182 -8.45 -8.26 -16.46
C TYR A 182 -8.47 -6.97 -17.30
N ARG A 183 -8.25 -7.05 -18.63
CA ARG A 183 -8.24 -5.87 -19.50
C ARG A 183 -9.55 -5.10 -19.42
N GLY A 184 -10.69 -5.79 -19.27
CA GLY A 184 -12.00 -5.17 -19.05
C GLY A 184 -12.09 -4.35 -17.76
N LEU A 185 -11.34 -4.73 -16.71
CA LEU A 185 -11.23 -3.95 -15.47
C LEU A 185 -10.47 -2.65 -15.74
N LEU A 186 -9.38 -2.75 -16.50
CA LEU A 186 -8.57 -1.59 -16.87
C LEU A 186 -9.22 -0.71 -17.93
N SER A 187 -10.08 -1.21 -18.80
CA SER A 187 -10.77 -0.38 -19.80
C SER A 187 -12.11 0.18 -19.31
N GLY A 188 -12.58 -0.19 -18.11
CA GLY A 188 -13.90 0.18 -17.61
C GLY A 188 -15.06 -0.46 -18.40
N GLN A 189 -14.76 -1.37 -19.33
CA GLN A 189 -15.72 -1.99 -20.25
C GLN A 189 -16.38 -3.27 -19.69
N LEU A 190 -16.15 -3.62 -18.42
CA LEU A 190 -17.05 -4.52 -17.68
C LEU A 190 -18.35 -3.76 -17.38
N CYS A 191 -19.09 -3.43 -18.44
CA CYS A 191 -20.43 -2.88 -18.41
C CYS A 191 -21.35 -3.97 -18.95
N GLY A 192 -22.16 -4.54 -18.06
CA GLY A 192 -23.03 -5.68 -18.35
C GLY A 192 -22.68 -6.85 -17.46
N SER A 193 -23.51 -7.05 -16.44
CA SER A 193 -23.53 -8.17 -15.47
C SER A 193 -22.18 -8.55 -14.86
N LEU A 194 -22.05 -8.41 -13.53
CA LEU A 194 -21.19 -9.36 -12.79
C LEU A 194 -21.51 -10.75 -13.37
N PRO A 195 -20.54 -11.56 -13.81
CA PRO A 195 -20.85 -12.90 -14.23
C PRO A 195 -21.44 -13.64 -13.02
N THR A 196 -22.77 -13.69 -12.94
CA THR A 196 -23.52 -14.70 -12.20
C THR A 196 -23.24 -16.10 -12.76
N GLN A 197 -22.44 -16.18 -13.83
CA GLN A 197 -21.78 -17.41 -14.19
C GLN A 197 -20.63 -17.68 -13.22
N LYS A 198 -20.91 -18.63 -12.32
CA LYS A 198 -19.98 -19.52 -11.61
C LYS A 198 -18.97 -20.23 -12.54
N ARG A 199 -18.40 -19.57 -13.55
CA ARG A 199 -17.08 -19.91 -14.05
C ARG A 199 -16.13 -19.40 -13.00
N SER A 200 -15.96 -20.22 -11.96
CA SER A 200 -14.79 -20.23 -11.12
C SER A 200 -13.60 -19.97 -12.04
N LEU A 201 -13.08 -18.74 -12.00
CA LEU A 201 -11.77 -18.40 -12.54
C LEU A 201 -10.79 -19.22 -11.70
N LYS A 202 -10.70 -20.53 -12.01
CA LYS A 202 -9.81 -21.50 -11.38
C LYS A 202 -8.41 -21.14 -11.84
N PHE A 203 -7.86 -20.07 -11.27
CA PHE A 203 -6.45 -19.76 -11.35
C PHE A 203 -5.73 -20.72 -10.41
N LYS A 204 -5.14 -21.78 -10.99
CA LYS A 204 -4.36 -22.76 -10.22
C LYS A 204 -2.95 -22.27 -9.87
N SER A 205 -2.40 -21.24 -10.54
CA SER A 205 -1.00 -20.79 -10.34
C SER A 205 -0.84 -19.52 -9.48
N ILE A 206 -1.62 -18.45 -9.69
CA ILE A 206 -1.46 -17.20 -8.91
C ILE A 206 -2.43 -17.16 -7.73
N ARG A 207 -1.90 -17.10 -6.51
CA ARG A 207 -2.71 -16.87 -5.29
C ARG A 207 -3.54 -15.60 -5.42
N VAL A 208 -4.80 -15.67 -5.00
CA VAL A 208 -5.81 -14.59 -5.05
C VAL A 208 -5.27 -13.25 -4.52
N SER A 209 -4.49 -13.28 -3.43
CA SER A 209 -3.93 -12.08 -2.80
C SER A 209 -2.88 -11.37 -3.68
N SER A 210 -1.97 -12.12 -4.31
CA SER A 210 -0.93 -11.58 -5.20
C SER A 210 -1.53 -10.94 -6.46
N ARG A 211 -2.60 -11.52 -7.00
CA ARG A 211 -3.34 -10.94 -8.12
C ARG A 211 -3.89 -9.55 -7.79
N ASN A 212 -4.55 -9.41 -6.64
CA ASN A 212 -5.17 -8.14 -6.23
C ASN A 212 -4.10 -7.04 -6.12
N TYR A 213 -2.92 -7.38 -5.60
CA TYR A 213 -1.78 -6.47 -5.50
C TYR A 213 -1.27 -6.00 -6.88
N ILE A 214 -1.14 -6.92 -7.85
CA ILE A 214 -0.70 -6.59 -9.22
C ILE A 214 -1.72 -5.67 -9.91
N LEU A 215 -3.02 -5.97 -9.77
CA LEU A 215 -4.08 -5.17 -10.38
C LEU A 215 -4.13 -3.75 -9.81
N ILE A 216 -4.01 -3.58 -8.49
CA ILE A 216 -3.99 -2.23 -7.91
C ILE A 216 -2.71 -1.48 -8.27
N SER A 217 -1.58 -2.18 -8.42
CA SER A 217 -0.33 -1.59 -8.93
C SER A 217 -0.49 -1.08 -10.37
N ALA A 218 -1.20 -1.81 -11.22
CA ALA A 218 -1.52 -1.38 -12.59
C ALA A 218 -2.45 -0.18 -12.65
N LEU A 219 -3.47 -0.12 -11.79
CA LEU A 219 -4.34 1.05 -11.67
C LEU A 219 -3.56 2.29 -11.19
N LEU A 220 -2.68 2.12 -10.20
CA LEU A 220 -1.78 3.18 -9.75
C LEU A 220 -0.84 3.66 -10.87
N GLN A 221 -0.28 2.74 -11.67
CA GLN A 221 0.53 3.10 -12.82
C GLN A 221 -0.26 3.91 -13.85
N ARG A 222 -1.50 3.50 -14.14
CA ARG A 222 -2.36 4.22 -15.08
C ARG A 222 -2.70 5.63 -14.58
N ILE A 223 -3.06 5.77 -13.31
CA ILE A 223 -3.30 7.08 -12.69
C ILE A 223 -2.03 7.95 -12.79
N PHE A 224 -0.85 7.36 -12.50
CA PHE A 224 0.42 8.06 -12.63
C PHE A 224 0.70 8.54 -14.05
N SER A 225 0.56 7.66 -15.05
CA SER A 225 0.80 8.01 -16.45
C SER A 225 -0.15 9.08 -16.96
N LEU A 226 -1.44 9.00 -16.62
CA LEU A 226 -2.41 10.03 -17.03
C LEU A 226 -2.07 11.40 -16.44
N ARG A 227 -1.67 11.45 -15.16
CA ARG A 227 -1.21 12.69 -14.52
C ARG A 227 0.00 13.28 -15.22
N LEU A 228 0.97 12.44 -15.58
CA LEU A 228 2.17 12.89 -16.29
C LEU A 228 1.82 13.48 -17.66
N SER A 229 0.88 12.87 -18.37
CA SER A 229 0.37 13.37 -19.66
C SER A 229 -0.37 14.71 -19.54
N THR A 230 -1.15 14.92 -18.47
CA THR A 230 -1.91 16.17 -18.26
C THR A 230 -1.00 17.33 -17.83
N THR A 231 0.09 17.07 -17.10
CA THR A 231 1.00 18.10 -16.56
C THR A 231 1.72 18.92 -17.66
N GLY A 232 1.80 18.40 -18.89
CA GLY A 232 2.42 19.09 -20.03
C GLY A 232 1.58 20.17 -20.71
N THR A 233 0.34 20.40 -20.27
CA THR A 233 -0.62 21.26 -20.98
C THR A 233 -0.93 22.51 -20.16
N ILE A 234 -0.21 23.60 -20.47
CA ILE A 234 -0.48 25.00 -20.07
C ILE A 234 -0.42 25.32 -18.55
N PRO A 235 0.42 26.26 -18.09
CA PRO A 235 0.35 26.78 -16.72
C PRO A 235 -0.98 27.53 -16.50
N GLY A 236 -1.87 27.00 -15.65
CA GLY A 236 -3.12 27.69 -15.25
C GLY A 236 -4.41 26.92 -15.53
N THR A 237 -4.37 25.84 -16.31
CA THR A 237 -5.46 24.86 -16.38
C THR A 237 -5.41 23.95 -15.16
N ASN A 238 -6.56 23.72 -14.52
CA ASN A 238 -6.66 22.91 -13.31
C ASN A 238 -5.97 21.56 -13.51
N LEU A 239 -5.05 21.20 -12.61
CA LEU A 239 -4.30 19.93 -12.61
C LEU A 239 -5.18 18.66 -12.54
N LEU A 240 -6.51 18.80 -12.58
CA LEU A 240 -7.51 17.74 -12.39
C LEU A 240 -8.42 17.48 -13.61
N ASP A 241 -8.20 18.13 -14.75
CA ASP A 241 -9.04 17.88 -15.94
C ASP A 241 -8.58 16.61 -16.67
N PHE A 242 -8.68 15.47 -15.98
CA PHE A 242 -8.87 14.19 -16.68
C PHE A 242 -10.07 14.34 -17.61
N ARG A 243 -10.02 13.70 -18.78
CA ARG A 243 -11.20 13.63 -19.64
C ARG A 243 -12.35 12.99 -18.83
N PRO A 244 -13.60 13.50 -18.92
CA PRO A 244 -14.75 12.92 -18.20
C PRO A 244 -14.87 11.40 -18.38
N ASP A 245 -14.61 10.90 -19.60
CA ASP A 245 -14.62 9.46 -19.89
C ASP A 245 -13.57 8.68 -19.08
N GLU A 246 -12.36 9.24 -18.91
CA GLU A 246 -11.30 8.59 -18.15
C GLU A 246 -11.60 8.55 -16.66
N ILE A 247 -12.31 9.57 -16.16
CA ILE A 247 -12.78 9.64 -14.78
C ILE A 247 -13.73 8.47 -14.50
N ASP A 248 -14.72 8.26 -15.36
CA ASP A 248 -15.72 7.22 -15.16
C ASP A 248 -15.08 5.84 -15.27
N ILE A 249 -14.21 5.64 -16.25
CA ILE A 249 -13.46 4.40 -16.43
C ILE A 249 -12.62 4.07 -15.19
N LEU A 250 -11.86 5.02 -14.66
CA LEU A 250 -11.00 4.78 -13.49
C LEU A 250 -11.79 4.59 -12.20
N SER A 251 -12.86 5.37 -12.01
CA SER A 251 -13.74 5.24 -10.86
C SER A 251 -14.38 3.86 -10.82
N HIS A 252 -14.92 3.42 -11.97
CA HIS A 252 -15.51 2.09 -12.12
C HIS A 252 -14.46 0.99 -11.91
N ALA A 253 -13.26 1.14 -12.47
CA ALA A 253 -12.18 0.16 -12.29
C ALA A 253 -11.77 -0.02 -10.82
N LEU A 254 -11.67 1.07 -10.05
CA LEU A 254 -11.36 1.02 -8.62
C LEU A 254 -12.49 0.38 -7.80
N GLN A 255 -13.75 0.69 -8.13
CA GLN A 255 -14.92 0.09 -7.50
C GLN A 255 -15.03 -1.42 -7.79
N LEU A 256 -14.85 -1.81 -9.05
CA LEU A 256 -14.81 -3.22 -9.46
C LEU A 256 -13.68 -3.98 -8.77
N TRP A 257 -12.48 -3.38 -8.65
CA TRP A 257 -11.39 -3.99 -7.90
C TRP A 257 -11.78 -4.25 -6.44
N GLN A 258 -12.46 -3.29 -5.81
CA GLN A 258 -12.94 -3.41 -4.43
C GLN A 258 -14.01 -4.50 -4.29
N ALA A 259 -14.93 -4.63 -5.24
CA ALA A 259 -15.94 -5.69 -5.28
C ALA A 259 -15.30 -7.08 -5.45
N LEU A 260 -14.44 -7.25 -6.46
CA LEU A 260 -13.74 -8.50 -6.74
C LEU A 260 -12.90 -8.98 -5.56
N ARG A 261 -12.36 -8.05 -4.77
CA ARG A 261 -11.63 -8.39 -3.55
C ARG A 261 -12.55 -8.98 -2.48
N LYS A 262 -13.70 -8.34 -2.22
CA LYS A 262 -14.65 -8.75 -1.17
C LYS A 262 -15.20 -10.15 -1.41
N GLU A 263 -15.40 -10.53 -2.67
CA GLU A 263 -15.95 -11.83 -3.06
C GLU A 263 -14.92 -12.97 -3.05
N ALA A 264 -13.62 -12.67 -2.99
CA ALA A 264 -12.59 -13.69 -3.18
C ALA A 264 -12.27 -14.44 -1.86
N PRO A 265 -12.37 -15.78 -1.83
CA PRO A 265 -12.01 -16.57 -0.66
C PRO A 265 -10.50 -16.44 -0.38
N GLY A 266 -10.13 -16.13 0.87
CA GLY A 266 -8.75 -15.85 1.28
C GLY A 266 -8.34 -14.37 1.24
N SER A 267 -9.29 -13.45 1.08
CA SER A 267 -9.09 -11.99 1.12
C SER A 267 -9.10 -11.40 2.54
N SER A 268 -8.84 -12.21 3.57
CA SER A 268 -8.81 -11.75 4.95
C SER A 268 -7.87 -10.56 5.10
N LEU A 269 -8.33 -9.56 5.83
CA LEU A 269 -7.55 -8.37 6.20
C LEU A 269 -6.68 -8.61 7.44
N ASP A 270 -6.87 -9.74 8.11
CA ASP A 270 -6.11 -10.10 9.31
C ASP A 270 -4.63 -10.32 8.96
N PRO A 271 -3.71 -9.48 9.46
CA PRO A 271 -2.27 -9.62 9.21
C PRO A 271 -1.71 -10.97 9.65
N GLN A 272 -2.35 -11.66 10.59
CA GLN A 272 -1.93 -12.97 11.09
C GLN A 272 -2.37 -14.13 10.20
N SER A 273 -3.27 -13.88 9.23
CA SER A 273 -3.68 -14.90 8.27
C SER A 273 -2.62 -15.10 7.17
N PRO A 274 -2.41 -16.33 6.64
CA PRO A 274 -1.35 -16.61 5.66
C PRO A 274 -1.38 -15.76 4.37
N SER A 275 -2.55 -15.26 3.96
CA SER A 275 -2.74 -14.36 2.80
C SER A 275 -3.01 -12.90 3.20
N GLY A 276 -3.11 -12.65 4.50
CA GLY A 276 -3.52 -11.39 5.11
C GLY A 276 -2.64 -10.20 4.79
N PRO A 277 -1.30 -10.28 4.99
CA PRO A 277 -0.41 -9.15 4.77
C PRO A 277 -0.49 -8.57 3.34
N VAL A 278 -0.62 -9.43 2.33
CA VAL A 278 -0.71 -8.99 0.92
C VAL A 278 -2.06 -8.32 0.64
N ALA A 279 -3.15 -8.86 1.18
CA ALA A 279 -4.48 -8.26 1.05
C ALA A 279 -4.57 -6.92 1.81
N PHE A 280 -3.99 -6.86 3.01
CA PHE A 280 -3.85 -5.65 3.83
C PHE A 280 -3.08 -4.56 3.08
N ASN A 281 -1.91 -4.88 2.53
CA ASN A 281 -1.11 -3.96 1.71
C ASN A 281 -1.87 -3.47 0.47
N SER A 282 -2.59 -4.37 -0.20
CA SER A 282 -3.42 -4.00 -1.35
C SER A 282 -4.52 -3.00 -0.99
N SER A 283 -5.05 -3.07 0.23
CA SER A 283 -6.03 -2.10 0.76
C SER A 283 -5.43 -0.70 0.93
N ALA A 284 -4.20 -0.61 1.44
CA ALA A 284 -3.48 0.67 1.53
C ALA A 284 -3.21 1.27 0.15
N LEU A 285 -2.83 0.43 -0.83
CA LEU A 285 -2.64 0.87 -2.21
C LEU A 285 -3.95 1.33 -2.86
N LEU A 286 -5.09 0.71 -2.55
CA LEU A 286 -6.40 1.18 -3.02
C LEU A 286 -6.71 2.60 -2.50
N ARG A 287 -6.52 2.82 -1.20
CA ARG A 287 -6.73 4.16 -0.61
C ARG A 287 -5.79 5.19 -1.26
N LEU A 288 -4.52 4.82 -1.44
CA LEU A 288 -3.55 5.66 -2.12
C LEU A 288 -3.97 5.97 -3.57
N ALA A 289 -4.55 5.01 -4.29
CA ALA A 289 -5.05 5.20 -5.64
C ALA A 289 -6.19 6.21 -5.67
N TRP A 290 -7.17 6.10 -4.77
CA TRP A 290 -8.25 7.10 -4.64
C TRP A 290 -7.72 8.50 -4.33
N ILE A 291 -6.75 8.61 -3.41
CA ILE A 291 -6.12 9.90 -3.09
C ILE A 291 -5.45 10.49 -4.33
N ARG A 292 -4.63 9.72 -5.06
CA ARG A 292 -3.94 10.19 -6.28
C ARG A 292 -4.88 10.47 -7.45
N PHE A 293 -6.00 9.76 -7.50
CA PHE A 293 -7.00 9.96 -8.53
C PHE A 293 -7.76 11.27 -8.32
N HIS A 294 -8.12 11.64 -7.09
CA HIS A 294 -8.89 12.87 -6.85
C HIS A 294 -8.06 14.08 -6.43
N SER A 295 -6.82 13.89 -5.99
CA SER A 295 -5.93 14.98 -5.59
C SER A 295 -4.57 14.84 -6.27
N ASP A 296 -4.07 15.94 -6.82
CA ASP A 296 -2.65 16.04 -7.09
C ASP A 296 -1.98 16.75 -5.92
N LEU A 297 -1.50 15.96 -4.96
CA LEU A 297 -0.70 16.49 -3.86
C LEU A 297 0.71 16.95 -4.33
N GLY A 298 0.90 17.02 -5.65
CA GLY A 298 2.11 17.38 -6.33
C GLY A 298 3.23 16.35 -6.14
N PRO A 299 4.43 16.76 -6.54
CA PRO A 299 5.67 16.20 -6.02
C PRO A 299 5.70 16.32 -4.49
N CYS A 300 5.12 15.39 -3.71
CA CYS A 300 5.57 15.22 -2.31
C CYS A 300 6.99 14.60 -2.27
N ARG A 301 7.85 15.06 -3.20
CA ARG A 301 9.13 14.54 -3.65
C ARG A 301 10.20 15.27 -2.88
N SER A 302 10.46 14.78 -1.69
CA SER A 302 11.75 14.97 -1.04
C SER A 302 12.09 13.79 -0.16
N LEU A 303 11.31 12.70 -0.17
CA LEU A 303 11.66 11.50 0.60
C LEU A 303 13.07 11.00 0.26
N TRP A 304 13.52 11.22 -0.98
CA TRP A 304 14.88 10.95 -1.41
C TRP A 304 15.97 11.67 -0.59
N SER A 305 15.70 12.89 -0.09
CA SER A 305 16.68 13.71 0.62
C SER A 305 17.00 13.15 2.00
N ARG A 306 16.07 12.36 2.58
CA ARG A 306 16.08 11.90 3.97
C ARG A 306 16.22 13.04 4.99
N ASP A 307 15.93 14.26 4.59
CA ASP A 307 15.97 15.46 5.43
C ASP A 307 14.54 15.87 5.82
N PRO A 308 14.16 15.75 7.10
CA PRO A 308 12.83 16.13 7.59
C PRO A 308 12.44 17.58 7.27
N LEU A 309 13.40 18.51 7.25
CA LEU A 309 13.12 19.93 7.02
C LEU A 309 12.70 20.18 5.57
N LEU A 310 13.44 19.61 4.63
CA LEU A 310 13.15 19.69 3.19
C LEU A 310 11.85 18.94 2.84
N ILE A 311 11.64 17.76 3.43
CA ILE A 311 10.41 17.00 3.23
C ILE A 311 9.20 17.79 3.72
N ALA A 312 9.25 18.35 4.94
CA ALA A 312 8.17 19.18 5.48
C ALA A 312 7.93 20.45 4.63
N ALA A 313 8.98 21.06 4.09
CA ALA A 313 8.83 22.18 3.16
C ALA A 313 8.07 21.77 1.88
N SER A 314 8.33 20.57 1.36
CA SER A 314 7.66 20.04 0.16
C SER A 314 6.15 19.81 0.35
N PHE A 315 5.69 19.56 1.58
CA PHE A 315 4.25 19.42 1.86
C PHE A 315 3.49 20.72 1.62
N ARG A 316 4.14 21.86 1.83
CA ARG A 316 3.54 23.19 1.63
C ARG A 316 3.47 23.60 0.17
N SER A 317 4.44 23.18 -0.64
CA SER A 317 4.53 23.49 -2.08
C SER A 317 3.56 22.69 -2.95
N CYS A 318 2.76 21.81 -2.35
CA CYS A 318 1.66 21.13 -3.01
C CYS A 318 0.71 22.15 -3.69
N PRO A 319 0.13 21.86 -4.87
CA PRO A 319 -0.95 22.67 -5.43
C PRO A 319 -2.12 22.87 -4.44
N PRO A 320 -2.90 23.95 -4.54
CA PRO A 320 -4.11 24.10 -3.74
C PRO A 320 -5.12 23.00 -4.09
N LEU A 321 -5.79 22.47 -3.08
CA LEU A 321 -6.81 21.43 -3.26
C LEU A 321 -8.15 22.11 -3.53
N GLN A 322 -8.86 21.74 -4.59
CA GLN A 322 -10.21 22.27 -4.83
C GLN A 322 -11.25 21.48 -4.05
N ARG A 323 -12.13 22.18 -3.32
CA ARG A 323 -13.25 21.56 -2.62
C ARG A 323 -14.24 20.95 -3.61
N SER A 324 -14.44 19.64 -3.53
CA SER A 324 -15.30 18.89 -4.45
C SER A 324 -15.90 17.66 -3.77
N PRO A 325 -17.17 17.29 -4.04
CA PRO A 325 -17.78 16.07 -3.49
C PRO A 325 -17.04 14.80 -3.92
N ARG A 326 -16.27 14.85 -5.01
CA ARG A 326 -15.47 13.71 -5.49
C ARG A 326 -14.34 13.34 -4.54
N LEU A 327 -13.90 14.26 -3.68
CA LEU A 327 -12.87 14.02 -2.68
C LEU A 327 -13.41 13.38 -1.40
N SER A 328 -14.72 13.49 -1.13
CA SER A 328 -15.33 13.05 0.13
C SER A 328 -14.96 11.62 0.50
N HIS A 329 -14.99 10.70 -0.46
CA HIS A 329 -14.63 9.30 -0.23
C HIS A 329 -13.17 9.14 0.20
N ALA A 330 -12.23 9.81 -0.49
CA ALA A 330 -10.80 9.72 -0.18
C ALA A 330 -10.47 10.33 1.20
N ILE A 331 -11.11 11.46 1.52
CA ILE A 331 -10.94 12.15 2.81
C ILE A 331 -11.54 11.30 3.94
N LEU A 332 -12.74 10.74 3.76
CA LEU A 332 -13.36 9.86 4.74
C LEU A 332 -12.48 8.63 5.02
N GLN A 333 -11.90 8.03 3.98
CA GLN A 333 -10.95 6.93 4.13
C GLN A 333 -9.67 7.34 4.87
N ALA A 334 -9.15 8.55 4.63
CA ALA A 334 -8.01 9.10 5.36
C ALA A 334 -8.34 9.33 6.85
N ALA A 335 -9.52 9.89 7.16
CA ALA A 335 -9.98 10.11 8.52
C ALA A 335 -10.19 8.78 9.27
N HIS A 336 -10.80 7.78 8.62
CA HIS A 336 -10.95 6.44 9.21
C HIS A 336 -9.61 5.76 9.46
N ALA A 337 -8.66 5.90 8.54
CA ALA A 337 -7.32 5.35 8.69
C ALA A 337 -6.61 5.87 9.94
N LEU A 338 -6.83 7.14 10.31
CA LEU A 338 -6.33 7.71 11.56
C LEU A 338 -7.14 7.26 12.79
N SER A 339 -8.46 7.14 12.64
CA SER A 339 -9.34 6.78 13.76
C SER A 339 -9.01 5.43 14.39
N ILE A 340 -8.61 4.44 13.57
CA ILE A 340 -8.30 3.08 14.03
C ILE A 340 -7.10 3.07 15.00
N PRO A 341 -5.91 3.57 14.63
CA PRO A 341 -4.77 3.57 15.54
C PRO A 341 -4.97 4.47 16.77
N VAL A 342 -5.74 5.55 16.67
CA VAL A 342 -6.07 6.40 17.82
C VAL A 342 -6.95 5.64 18.82
N ARG A 343 -8.03 4.99 18.34
CA ARG A 343 -8.94 4.17 19.16
C ARG A 343 -8.26 2.99 19.85
N LEU A 344 -7.30 2.38 19.17
CA LEU A 344 -6.50 1.28 19.73
C LEU A 344 -5.47 1.78 20.76
N GLY A 345 -5.20 3.09 20.81
CA GLY A 345 -4.15 3.70 21.62
C GLY A 345 -2.90 3.95 20.78
N ILE A 346 -2.74 5.19 20.32
CA ILE A 346 -1.73 5.54 19.32
C ILE A 346 -0.29 5.15 19.71
N ASN A 347 0.05 5.29 20.99
CA ASN A 347 1.35 4.90 21.55
C ASN A 347 1.58 3.38 21.55
N PHE A 348 0.52 2.60 21.80
CA PHE A 348 0.58 1.14 21.70
C PHE A 348 0.81 0.71 20.26
N VAL A 349 0.05 1.32 19.33
CA VAL A 349 0.17 1.02 17.91
C VAL A 349 1.58 1.40 17.45
N ALA A 350 2.09 2.59 17.77
CA ALA A 350 3.45 3.01 17.39
C ALA A 350 4.54 1.98 17.76
N ARG A 351 4.42 1.34 18.94
CA ARG A 351 5.39 0.33 19.41
C ARG A 351 5.23 -1.05 18.80
N THR A 352 4.07 -1.38 18.24
CA THR A 352 3.73 -2.74 17.76
C THR A 352 3.62 -2.82 16.23
N GLN A 353 3.56 -1.68 15.54
CA GLN A 353 3.42 -1.57 14.08
C GLN A 353 4.54 -2.22 13.28
N THR A 354 5.76 -2.31 13.83
CA THR A 354 6.93 -2.89 13.16
C THR A 354 6.66 -4.28 12.59
N PHE A 355 5.79 -5.06 13.26
CA PHE A 355 5.46 -6.43 12.88
C PHE A 355 4.26 -6.55 11.93
N SER A 356 3.52 -5.47 11.67
CA SER A 356 2.26 -5.53 10.92
C SER A 356 2.17 -4.54 9.76
N TRP A 357 2.86 -3.41 9.82
CA TRP A 357 2.73 -2.33 8.84
C TRP A 357 3.89 -2.33 7.86
N SER A 358 3.54 -2.28 6.58
CA SER A 358 4.47 -2.26 5.47
C SER A 358 4.78 -0.83 5.02
N ILE A 359 5.81 -0.67 4.19
CA ILE A 359 6.14 0.64 3.60
C ILE A 359 4.97 1.24 2.79
N GLN A 360 4.15 0.38 2.17
CA GLN A 360 2.93 0.78 1.46
C GLN A 360 1.95 1.51 2.40
N HIS A 361 1.82 1.05 3.64
CA HIS A 361 1.01 1.72 4.66
C HIS A 361 1.63 3.04 5.08
N SER A 362 2.93 3.07 5.34
CA SER A 362 3.63 4.31 5.71
C SER A 362 3.47 5.40 4.65
N LEU A 363 3.60 5.05 3.37
CA LEU A 363 3.41 5.98 2.25
C LEU A 363 1.94 6.41 2.09
N CYS A 364 0.99 5.48 2.28
CA CYS A 364 -0.44 5.79 2.22
C CYS A 364 -0.86 6.72 3.36
N ASN A 365 -0.40 6.45 4.58
CA ASN A 365 -0.67 7.24 5.78
C ASN A 365 -0.08 8.65 5.67
N LEU A 366 1.14 8.79 5.16
CA LEU A 366 1.72 10.09 4.83
C LEU A 366 0.80 10.88 3.87
N LYS A 367 0.31 10.23 2.81
CA LYS A 367 -0.60 10.86 1.85
C LYS A 367 -1.96 11.21 2.48
N CYS A 368 -2.45 10.40 3.41
CA CYS A 368 -3.66 10.71 4.19
C CYS A 368 -3.45 11.96 5.06
N ALA A 369 -2.32 12.06 5.75
CA ALA A 369 -1.97 13.21 6.59
C ALA A 369 -1.95 14.51 5.77
N ILE A 370 -1.25 14.51 4.63
CA ILE A 370 -1.17 15.67 3.74
C ILE A 370 -2.55 16.01 3.17
N LEU A 371 -3.33 15.01 2.73
CA LEU A 371 -4.68 15.24 2.20
C LEU A 371 -5.57 15.94 3.24
N LEU A 372 -5.56 15.47 4.49
CA LEU A 372 -6.35 16.06 5.58
C LEU A 372 -5.90 17.49 5.91
N ASP A 373 -4.59 17.77 5.95
CA ASP A 373 -4.07 19.14 6.12
C ASP A 373 -4.59 20.08 5.03
N ARG A 374 -4.46 19.69 3.75
CA ARG A 374 -4.90 20.53 2.63
C ARG A 374 -6.41 20.71 2.61
N TRP A 375 -7.17 19.65 2.85
CA TRP A 375 -8.63 19.72 2.86
C TRP A 375 -9.18 20.58 3.99
N LEU A 376 -8.69 20.42 5.23
CA LEU A 376 -9.11 21.26 6.35
C LEU A 376 -8.70 22.73 6.12
N GLY A 377 -7.52 22.97 5.54
CA GLY A 377 -7.09 24.31 5.12
C GLY A 377 -8.03 24.94 4.10
N GLU A 378 -8.43 24.18 3.07
CA GLU A 378 -9.35 24.64 2.02
C GLU A 378 -10.75 24.94 2.56
N ILE A 379 -11.25 24.10 3.49
CA ILE A 379 -12.53 24.37 4.16
C ILE A 379 -12.47 25.70 4.91
N VAL A 380 -11.41 25.96 5.67
CA VAL A 380 -11.27 27.21 6.43
C VAL A 380 -11.34 28.44 5.52
N LEU A 381 -10.73 28.37 4.34
CA LEU A 381 -10.71 29.45 3.36
C LEU A 381 -12.09 29.64 2.69
N THR A 382 -12.76 28.55 2.34
CA THR A 382 -14.01 28.59 1.55
C THR A 382 -15.28 28.67 2.39
N LEU A 383 -15.22 28.38 3.70
CA LEU A 383 -16.39 28.36 4.59
C LEU A 383 -17.26 29.62 4.53
N PRO A 384 -16.72 30.86 4.45
CA PRO A 384 -17.54 32.06 4.37
C PRO A 384 -18.40 32.14 3.09
N GLN A 385 -17.96 31.50 2.01
CA GLN A 385 -18.62 31.54 0.70
C GLN A 385 -19.49 30.28 0.47
N HIS A 386 -19.05 29.14 1.01
CA HIS A 386 -19.67 27.85 0.79
C HIS A 386 -19.85 27.12 2.13
N PRO A 387 -21.09 26.93 2.62
CA PRO A 387 -21.34 26.23 3.87
C PRO A 387 -20.92 24.76 3.78
N LEU A 388 -20.68 24.11 4.93
CA LEU A 388 -20.32 22.69 4.99
C LEU A 388 -21.43 21.80 4.43
N THR A 389 -21.06 20.83 3.60
CA THR A 389 -21.98 19.77 3.18
C THR A 389 -22.15 18.73 4.29
N THR A 390 -23.24 17.96 4.24
CA THR A 390 -23.51 16.88 5.22
C THR A 390 -22.36 15.88 5.32
N GLU A 391 -21.72 15.54 4.19
CA GLU A 391 -20.57 14.63 4.18
C GLU A 391 -19.36 15.23 4.90
N GLU A 392 -19.07 16.52 4.67
CA GLU A 392 -17.95 17.20 5.32
C GLU A 392 -18.19 17.35 6.82
N ILE A 393 -19.42 17.65 7.23
CA ILE A 393 -19.82 17.69 8.65
C ILE A 393 -19.56 16.32 9.30
N ASN A 394 -19.96 15.23 8.65
CA ASN A 394 -19.74 13.89 9.17
C ASN A 394 -18.24 13.57 9.33
N ILE A 395 -17.41 13.94 8.35
CA ILE A 395 -15.96 13.74 8.41
C ILE A 395 -15.33 14.61 9.50
N ILE A 396 -15.74 15.88 9.63
CA ILE A 396 -15.27 16.78 10.68
C ILE A 396 -15.64 16.23 12.06
N ASN A 397 -16.87 15.75 12.23
CA ASN A 397 -17.31 15.12 13.49
C ASN A 397 -16.53 13.85 13.81
N LEU A 398 -16.20 13.05 12.79
CA LEU A 398 -15.28 11.91 12.97
C LEU A 398 -13.92 12.38 13.49
N LEU A 399 -13.31 13.40 12.88
CA LEU A 399 -12.01 13.94 13.31
C LEU A 399 -12.06 14.56 14.71
N ARG A 400 -13.16 15.24 15.07
CA ARG A 400 -13.40 15.71 16.44
C ARG A 400 -13.42 14.56 17.43
N GLY A 401 -14.11 13.47 17.09
CA GLY A 401 -14.11 12.23 17.87
C GLY A 401 -12.71 11.64 18.05
N VAL A 402 -11.92 11.60 16.96
CA VAL A 402 -10.53 11.14 17.00
C VAL A 402 -9.68 11.99 17.94
N ILE A 403 -9.74 13.32 17.83
CA ILE A 403 -8.95 14.20 18.70
C ILE A 403 -9.42 14.11 20.15
N ARG A 404 -10.72 13.94 20.40
CA ARG A 404 -11.28 13.74 21.75
C ARG A 404 -10.75 12.50 22.45
N GLU A 405 -10.35 11.48 21.70
CA GLU A 405 -9.71 10.26 22.22
C GLU A 405 -8.19 10.41 22.41
N SER A 406 -7.62 11.58 22.11
CA SER A 406 -6.19 11.88 22.22
C SER A 406 -5.89 12.95 23.27
N ASP A 407 -4.62 13.08 23.63
CA ASP A 407 -4.15 14.11 24.57
C ASP A 407 -4.20 15.54 23.99
N LEU A 408 -4.54 15.68 22.71
CA LEU A 408 -4.65 16.97 22.01
C LEU A 408 -6.08 17.55 22.04
N TYR A 409 -6.96 17.04 22.90
CA TYR A 409 -8.33 17.53 23.00
C TYR A 409 -8.42 18.82 23.82
N VAL A 410 -8.93 19.89 23.20
CA VAL A 410 -9.21 21.17 23.87
C VAL A 410 -10.71 21.48 23.75
N PRO A 411 -11.50 21.31 24.83
CA PRO A 411 -12.96 21.50 24.80
C PRO A 411 -13.41 22.91 24.38
N GLU A 412 -12.64 23.93 24.76
CA GLU A 412 -12.97 25.35 24.49
C GLU A 412 -12.90 25.70 23.00
N ILE A 413 -12.06 24.98 22.24
CA ILE A 413 -11.83 25.22 20.81
C ILE A 413 -12.69 24.29 19.95
N ILE A 414 -12.91 23.05 20.43
CA ILE A 414 -13.73 22.06 19.74
C ILE A 414 -15.18 22.21 20.18
N THR A 415 -15.87 23.16 19.54
CA THR A 415 -17.29 23.44 19.81
C THR A 415 -18.19 22.94 18.68
N ASP A 416 -19.42 22.56 19.02
CA ASP A 416 -20.50 22.26 18.06
C ASP A 416 -21.28 23.52 17.61
N SER A 417 -20.71 24.71 17.86
CA SER A 417 -21.32 25.99 17.47
C SER A 417 -21.51 26.08 15.95
N THR A 418 -22.62 26.67 15.54
CA THR A 418 -22.96 26.94 14.13
C THR A 418 -22.42 28.26 13.63
N ALA A 419 -21.86 29.11 14.51
CA ALA A 419 -21.26 30.37 14.12
C ALA A 419 -20.02 30.14 13.25
N ILE A 420 -19.94 30.82 12.10
CA ILE A 420 -18.88 30.63 11.10
C ILE A 420 -17.49 30.81 11.71
N GLU A 421 -17.28 31.83 12.53
CA GLU A 421 -16.00 32.10 13.20
C GLU A 421 -15.58 30.95 14.13
N CYS A 422 -16.53 30.45 14.93
CA CYS A 422 -16.31 29.31 15.82
C CYS A 422 -15.99 28.03 15.02
N GLN A 423 -16.68 27.81 13.90
CA GLN A 423 -16.39 26.69 13.00
C GLN A 423 -15.00 26.82 12.36
N GLN A 424 -14.63 27.99 11.84
CA GLN A 424 -13.30 28.23 11.28
C GLN A 424 -12.22 28.00 12.33
N ARG A 425 -12.38 28.50 13.56
CA ARG A 425 -11.45 28.30 14.66
C ARG A 425 -11.31 26.81 15.01
N SER A 426 -12.43 26.11 15.14
CA SER A 426 -12.45 24.67 15.39
C SER A 426 -11.72 23.89 14.30
N ILE A 427 -12.03 24.16 13.02
CA ILE A 427 -11.43 23.45 11.88
C ILE A 427 -9.94 23.78 11.71
N ARG A 428 -9.52 25.03 11.96
CA ARG A 428 -8.10 25.41 12.03
C ARG A 428 -7.37 24.57 13.09
N TYR A 429 -7.96 24.41 14.26
CA TYR A 429 -7.39 23.56 15.31
C TYR A 429 -7.31 22.08 14.89
N LEU A 430 -8.38 21.53 14.30
CA LEU A 430 -8.36 20.15 13.78
C LEU A 430 -7.22 19.95 12.77
N ARG A 431 -7.01 20.91 11.88
CA ARG A 431 -5.95 20.89 10.88
C ARG A 431 -4.56 20.74 11.51
N VAL A 432 -4.31 21.49 12.58
CA VAL A 432 -3.03 21.43 13.29
C VAL A 432 -2.91 20.14 14.10
N ALA A 433 -3.94 19.76 14.85
CA ALA A 433 -3.90 18.61 15.76
C ALA A 433 -3.86 17.24 15.06
N VAL A 434 -4.38 17.11 13.84
CA VAL A 434 -4.35 15.84 13.09
C VAL A 434 -2.93 15.42 12.69
N ILE A 435 -2.03 16.36 12.43
CA ILE A 435 -0.67 16.06 11.94
C ILE A 435 0.22 15.44 13.03
N PRO A 436 0.27 15.94 14.27
CA PRO A 436 0.93 15.26 15.38
C PRO A 436 0.42 13.84 15.62
N LEU A 437 -0.89 13.59 15.49
CA LEU A 437 -1.44 12.23 15.60
C LEU A 437 -0.83 11.30 14.55
N TRP A 438 -0.80 11.74 13.28
CA TRP A 438 -0.11 10.98 12.24
C TRP A 438 1.38 10.81 12.51
N ALA A 439 2.04 11.81 13.09
CA ALA A 439 3.47 11.72 13.43
C ALA A 439 3.74 10.70 14.54
N MET A 440 2.92 10.68 15.60
CA MET A 440 3.09 9.78 16.75
C MET A 440 2.99 8.29 16.38
N ILE A 441 2.24 7.97 15.33
CA ILE A 441 2.20 6.61 14.76
C ILE A 441 3.61 6.10 14.40
N TYR A 442 4.52 7.00 14.03
CA TYR A 442 5.88 6.68 13.61
C TYR A 442 6.93 6.81 14.73
N ASP A 443 6.54 6.99 15.99
CA ASP A 443 7.51 7.16 17.10
C ASP A 443 8.11 5.86 17.63
N GLY A 444 7.68 4.72 17.09
CA GLY A 444 8.25 3.41 17.42
C GLY A 444 9.56 3.07 16.71
N ILE A 445 10.00 1.84 16.93
CA ILE A 445 11.18 1.26 16.26
C ILE A 445 10.76 0.81 14.86
N HIS A 446 11.46 1.24 13.83
CA HIS A 446 11.16 0.87 12.44
C HIS A 446 12.33 0.14 11.81
N VAL A 447 12.02 -0.81 10.92
CA VAL A 447 13.03 -1.54 10.13
C VAL A 447 13.72 -0.62 9.12
N PHE A 448 13.00 0.38 8.60
CA PHE A 448 13.48 1.25 7.53
C PHE A 448 13.54 2.72 7.98
N ASP A 449 14.68 3.37 7.77
CA ASP A 449 14.95 4.77 8.12
C ASP A 449 13.98 5.77 7.46
N VAL A 450 13.46 5.44 6.28
CA VAL A 450 12.45 6.29 5.63
C VAL A 450 11.20 6.48 6.50
N VAL A 451 10.83 5.50 7.33
CA VAL A 451 9.62 5.56 8.15
C VAL A 451 9.80 6.53 9.32
N SER A 452 10.96 6.50 9.99
CA SER A 452 11.32 7.47 11.03
C SER A 452 11.49 8.88 10.44
N THR A 453 12.04 8.97 9.23
CA THR A 453 12.14 10.23 8.48
C THR A 453 10.75 10.83 8.20
N ILE A 454 9.78 10.00 7.77
CA ILE A 454 8.38 10.42 7.56
C ILE A 454 7.78 10.99 8.85
N GLY A 455 7.93 10.27 9.96
CA GLY A 455 7.46 10.74 11.28
C GLY A 455 8.05 12.08 11.66
N SER A 456 9.38 12.21 11.56
CA SER A 456 10.10 13.46 11.86
C SER A 456 9.66 14.62 10.97
N SER A 457 9.42 14.35 9.68
CA SER A 457 8.94 15.36 8.71
C SER A 457 7.53 15.87 9.08
N LEU A 458 6.65 14.98 9.54
CA LEU A 458 5.31 15.36 10.00
C LEU A 458 5.38 16.20 11.28
N LYS A 459 6.31 15.91 12.21
CA LYS A 459 6.53 16.74 13.41
C LYS A 459 6.96 18.16 13.06
N VAL A 460 7.94 18.29 12.17
CA VAL A 460 8.41 19.60 11.68
C VAL A 460 7.27 20.35 10.98
N HIS A 461 6.45 19.66 10.20
CA HIS A 461 5.30 20.27 9.54
C HIS A 461 4.25 20.77 10.54
N ALA A 462 3.96 19.99 11.58
CA ALA A 462 3.03 20.38 12.64
C ALA A 462 3.50 21.65 13.38
N GLN A 463 4.77 21.69 13.81
CA GLN A 463 5.36 22.86 14.48
C GLN A 463 5.20 24.14 13.63
N ARG A 464 5.46 24.05 12.33
CA ARG A 464 5.30 25.19 11.41
C ARG A 464 3.85 25.60 11.20
N LEU A 465 2.89 24.68 11.35
CA LEU A 465 1.47 25.02 11.30
C LEU A 465 1.04 25.73 12.59
N GLU A 466 1.55 25.31 13.75
CA GLU A 466 1.33 25.96 15.05
C GLU A 466 1.87 27.39 15.06
N GLU A 467 3.13 27.59 14.64
CA GLU A 467 3.76 28.92 14.52
C GLU A 467 2.93 29.87 13.66
N LYS A 468 2.47 29.39 12.50
CA LYS A 468 1.61 30.17 11.60
C LYS A 468 0.25 30.49 12.20
N GLN A 469 -0.29 29.59 13.01
CA GLN A 469 -1.56 29.83 13.69
C GLN A 469 -1.38 30.90 14.77
N ALA A 470 -0.29 30.85 15.54
CA ALA A 470 0.04 31.87 16.55
C ALA A 470 0.21 33.26 15.92
N LEU A 471 0.96 33.35 14.82
CA LEU A 471 1.15 34.61 14.06
C LEU A 471 -0.12 35.17 13.43
N ALA A 472 -1.16 34.35 13.24
CA ALA A 472 -2.44 34.78 12.69
C ALA A 472 -3.47 35.17 13.78
N SER A 473 -3.12 34.97 15.06
CA SER A 473 -3.92 35.35 16.22
C SER A 473 -3.41 36.60 16.95
N GLU A 474 -2.17 37.01 16.67
CA GLU A 474 -1.65 38.36 16.93
C GLU A 474 -2.07 39.33 15.82
#